data_AF-A0A288GU94-F1
#
_entry.id   AF-A0A288GU94-F1
#
_cell.length_a   1.000
_cell.length_b   1.000
_cell.length_c   1.000
_cell.angle_alpha   90.00
_cell.angle_beta   90.00
_cell.angle_gamma   90.00
#
_symmetry.space_group_name_H-M   'P 1'
#
loop_
_entity.id
_entity.type
_entity.pdbx_description
1 polymer ?
#
loop_
_entity_poly.entity_id
_entity_poly.type
_entity_poly.pdbx_seq_one_letter_code
_entity_poly.pdbx_strand_id
1 'polypeptide(L)'
;MTIEQLTEFIDWTLYSKSGQGSYQRDDDHKVGVLSQALKISEEVGELSSEVLGYLHLVRKEKQDNYSQETLESELADVIISTCRLARYLDININQLLTNRIEKLKDRVK
;
A
#
# COMPACT_ATOMS: atom_id res chain seq x y z
N MET A 1 16.27 -3.99 0.46
CA MET A 1 15.04 -4.71 0.10
C MET A 1 14.90 -4.74 -1.41
N THR A 2 14.67 -5.91 -2.02
CA THR A 2 14.31 -6.06 -3.44
C THR A 2 12.80 -6.20 -3.61
N ILE A 3 12.28 -6.13 -4.84
CA ILE A 3 10.85 -6.35 -5.13
C ILE A 3 10.44 -7.79 -4.79
N GLU A 4 11.35 -8.75 -5.01
CA GLU A 4 11.16 -10.15 -4.62
C GLU A 4 11.00 -10.26 -3.11
N GLN A 5 11.90 -9.66 -2.32
CA GLN A 5 11.81 -9.64 -0.86
C GLN A 5 10.52 -8.97 -0.36
N LEU A 6 10.07 -7.90 -1.02
CA LEU A 6 8.78 -7.28 -0.72
C LEU A 6 7.62 -8.23 -1.03
N THR A 7 7.66 -8.92 -2.17
CA THR A 7 6.61 -9.86 -2.57
C THR A 7 6.53 -11.04 -1.60
N GLU A 8 7.67 -11.60 -1.20
CA GLU A 8 7.77 -12.64 -0.17
C GLU A 8 7.19 -12.18 1.18
N PHE A 9 7.51 -10.95 1.60
CA PHE A 9 6.92 -10.36 2.79
C PHE A 9 5.40 -10.24 2.67
N ILE A 10 4.88 -9.73 1.55
CA ILE A 10 3.43 -9.62 1.34
C ILE A 10 2.77 -11.00 1.39
N ASP A 11 3.32 -11.99 0.69
CA ASP A 11 2.77 -13.34 0.71
C ASP A 11 2.76 -13.89 2.14
N TRP A 12 3.83 -13.71 2.91
CA TRP A 12 3.87 -14.05 4.33
C TRP A 12 2.76 -13.35 5.15
N THR A 13 2.48 -12.05 4.91
CA THR A 13 1.39 -11.34 5.60
C THR A 13 0.00 -11.90 5.26
N LEU A 14 -0.18 -12.41 4.04
CA LEU A 14 -1.43 -13.02 3.61
C LEU A 14 -1.57 -14.44 4.19
N TYR A 15 -0.52 -15.25 4.16
CA TYR A 15 -0.51 -16.60 4.73
C TYR A 15 -0.69 -16.59 6.25
N SER A 16 -0.03 -15.67 6.96
CA SER A 16 -0.17 -15.52 8.41
C SER A 16 -1.59 -15.12 8.83
N LYS A 17 -2.28 -14.30 8.02
CA LYS A 17 -3.71 -14.02 8.21
C LYS A 17 -4.61 -15.21 7.86
N SER A 18 -4.20 -16.02 6.87
CA SER A 18 -4.91 -17.23 6.42
C SER A 18 -4.80 -18.42 7.40
N GLY A 19 -3.87 -18.36 8.37
CA GLY A 19 -3.79 -19.30 9.50
C GLY A 19 -5.03 -19.29 10.42
N GLN A 20 -5.89 -18.29 10.28
CA GLN A 20 -7.29 -18.32 10.74
C GLN A 20 -8.19 -18.62 9.51
N GLY A 21 -8.30 -19.90 9.17
CA GLY A 21 -8.79 -20.38 7.86
C GLY A 21 -10.07 -19.72 7.34
N SER A 22 -9.97 -18.92 6.27
CA SER A 22 -11.15 -18.35 5.59
C SER A 22 -10.85 -17.77 4.19
N TYR A 23 -10.02 -18.41 3.37
CA TYR A 23 -9.97 -18.13 1.92
C TYR A 23 -10.26 -19.41 1.13
N GLN A 24 -11.42 -20.02 1.37
CA GLN A 24 -11.85 -21.22 0.64
C GLN A 24 -13.11 -20.99 -0.20
N ARG A 25 -13.76 -19.82 -0.10
CA ARG A 25 -14.93 -19.46 -0.93
C ARG A 25 -14.66 -18.21 -1.76
N ASP A 26 -15.24 -18.15 -2.96
CA ASP A 26 -15.17 -17.00 -3.89
C ASP A 26 -15.61 -15.68 -3.21
N ASP A 27 -16.54 -15.76 -2.25
CA ASP A 27 -16.99 -14.61 -1.47
C ASP A 27 -15.91 -14.07 -0.52
N ASP A 28 -15.06 -14.94 0.03
CA ASP A 28 -14.00 -14.53 0.96
C ASP A 28 -12.90 -13.76 0.20
N HIS A 29 -12.62 -14.14 -1.05
CA HIS A 29 -11.69 -13.42 -1.93
C HIS A 29 -12.20 -12.02 -2.27
N LYS A 30 -13.47 -11.90 -2.68
CA LYS A 30 -14.10 -10.59 -2.97
C LYS A 30 -14.09 -9.68 -1.75
N VAL A 31 -14.39 -10.21 -0.57
CA VAL A 31 -14.30 -9.47 0.68
C VAL A 31 -12.85 -9.00 0.92
N GLY A 32 -11.85 -9.86 0.72
CA GLY A 32 -10.44 -9.50 0.83
C GLY A 32 -10.03 -8.35 -0.10
N VAL A 33 -10.43 -8.41 -1.37
CA VAL A 33 -10.19 -7.33 -2.35
C VAL A 33 -10.82 -6.01 -1.90
N LEU A 34 -12.09 -6.03 -1.49
CA LEU A 34 -12.83 -4.84 -1.08
C LEU A 34 -12.28 -4.25 0.23
N SER A 35 -11.98 -5.09 1.22
CA SER A 35 -11.35 -4.66 2.47
C SER A 35 -9.98 -4.05 2.22
N GLN A 36 -9.20 -4.60 1.30
CA GLN A 36 -7.88 -4.04 0.97
C GLN A 36 -8.01 -2.70 0.22
N ALA A 37 -9.01 -2.54 -0.64
CA ALA A 37 -9.31 -1.27 -1.28
C ALA A 37 -9.71 -0.18 -0.26
N LEU A 38 -10.52 -0.53 0.74
CA LEU A 38 -10.84 0.37 1.85
C LEU A 38 -9.60 0.74 2.67
N LYS A 39 -8.74 -0.23 2.98
CA LYS A 39 -7.49 0.03 3.71
C LYS A 39 -6.59 1.00 2.95
N ILE A 40 -6.44 0.86 1.64
CA ILE A 40 -5.70 1.86 0.83
C ILE A 40 -6.28 3.27 0.99
N SER A 41 -7.61 3.41 1.02
CA SER A 41 -8.24 4.72 1.22
C SER A 41 -7.94 5.32 2.59
N GLU A 42 -7.81 4.48 3.63
CA GLU A 42 -7.42 4.87 4.98
C GLU A 42 -5.96 5.37 4.99
N GLU A 43 -5.01 4.57 4.50
CA GLU A 43 -3.58 4.94 4.46
C GLU A 43 -3.34 6.22 3.65
N VAL A 44 -4.06 6.40 2.53
CA VAL A 44 -3.95 7.64 1.73
C VAL A 44 -4.47 8.85 2.51
N GLY A 45 -5.49 8.68 3.35
CA GLY A 45 -5.99 9.73 4.23
C GLY A 45 -4.98 10.11 5.33
N GLU A 46 -4.30 9.11 5.90
CA GLU A 46 -3.25 9.30 6.90
C GLU A 46 -2.03 9.98 6.27
N LEU A 47 -1.55 9.49 5.12
CA LEU A 47 -0.51 10.14 4.34
C LEU A 47 -0.87 11.58 3.96
N SER A 48 -2.12 11.84 3.55
CA SER A 48 -2.57 13.20 3.24
C SER A 48 -2.48 14.13 4.45
N SER A 49 -2.74 13.61 5.64
CA SER A 49 -2.61 14.37 6.89
C SER A 49 -1.15 14.69 7.20
N GLU A 50 -0.24 13.73 7.02
CA GLU A 50 1.20 13.94 7.19
C GLU A 50 1.79 14.92 6.16
N VAL A 51 1.33 14.87 4.90
CA VAL A 51 1.73 15.84 3.86
C VAL A 51 1.29 17.26 4.24
N LEU A 52 0.09 17.44 4.80
CA LEU A 52 -0.35 18.75 5.30
C LEU A 52 0.52 19.20 6.49
N GLY A 53 0.92 18.28 7.35
CA GLY A 53 1.86 18.52 8.46
C GLY A 53 3.22 19.02 7.95
N TYR A 54 3.80 18.32 6.98
CA TYR A 54 5.06 18.66 6.30
C TYR A 54 5.00 20.05 5.65
N LEU A 55 3.88 20.41 5.02
CA LEU A 55 3.69 21.73 4.40
C LEU A 55 3.27 22.83 5.39
N HIS A 56 3.15 22.52 6.68
CA HIS A 56 2.66 23.43 7.72
C HIS A 56 1.27 24.03 7.43
N LEU A 57 0.40 23.25 6.78
CA LEU A 57 -0.97 23.64 6.43
C LEU A 57 -2.03 23.10 7.40
N VAL A 58 -1.62 22.45 8.48
CA VAL A 58 -2.50 21.98 9.56
C VAL A 58 -2.83 23.10 10.56
N ARG A 59 -3.92 22.94 11.33
CA ARG A 59 -4.23 23.85 12.44
C ARG A 59 -3.10 23.78 13.47
N LYS A 60 -2.79 24.91 14.12
CA LYS A 60 -1.70 25.01 15.12
C LYS A 60 -1.77 23.91 16.19
N GLU A 61 -2.98 23.58 16.65
CA GLU A 61 -3.25 22.51 17.64
C GLU A 61 -2.87 21.09 17.18
N LYS A 62 -2.63 20.88 15.89
CA LYS A 62 -2.26 19.58 15.27
C LYS A 62 -0.84 19.58 14.72
N GLN A 63 -0.10 20.68 14.86
CA GLN A 63 1.23 20.85 14.26
C GLN A 63 2.28 19.95 14.95
N ASP A 64 2.08 19.65 16.23
CA ASP A 64 2.96 18.79 17.03
C ASP A 64 2.79 17.29 16.75
N ASN A 65 1.75 16.90 16.00
CA ASN A 65 1.50 15.49 15.65
C ASN A 65 2.30 15.02 14.44
N TYR A 66 2.88 15.96 13.68
CA TYR A 66 3.68 15.65 12.50
C TYR A 66 5.15 15.40 12.89
N SER A 67 5.74 14.39 12.25
CA SER A 67 7.18 14.18 12.24
C SER A 67 7.62 13.62 10.87
N GLN A 68 8.92 13.71 10.57
CA GLN A 68 9.45 13.07 9.37
C GLN A 68 9.28 11.54 9.42
N GLU A 69 9.38 10.94 10.61
CA GLU A 69 9.22 9.50 10.82
C GLU A 69 7.79 9.04 10.54
N THR A 70 6.78 9.79 11.02
CA THR A 70 5.36 9.48 10.76
C THR A 70 5.05 9.59 9.26
N LEU A 71 5.53 10.63 8.58
CA LEU A 71 5.37 10.74 7.12
C LEU A 71 6.00 9.57 6.35
N GLU A 72 7.20 9.14 6.75
CA GLU A 72 7.87 7.98 6.14
C GLU A 72 7.10 6.68 6.39
N SER A 73 6.50 6.52 7.58
CA SER A 73 5.63 5.39 7.90
C SER A 73 4.39 5.37 7.01
N GLU A 74 3.65 6.48 6.92
CA GLU A 74 2.42 6.53 6.12
C GLU A 74 2.69 6.34 4.62
N LEU A 75 3.84 6.82 4.13
CA LEU A 75 4.29 6.53 2.77
C LEU A 75 4.52 5.03 2.55
N ALA A 76 5.16 4.36 3.51
CA ALA A 76 5.41 2.93 3.44
C ALA A 76 4.09 2.13 3.51
N ASP A 77 3.16 2.53 4.36
CA ASP A 77 1.88 1.84 4.54
C ASP A 77 1.02 1.91 3.27
N VAL A 78 0.99 3.05 2.57
CA VAL A 78 0.35 3.17 1.24
C VAL A 78 0.98 2.21 0.22
N ILE A 79 2.32 2.13 0.16
CA ILE A 79 3.03 1.25 -0.78
C ILE A 79 2.70 -0.22 -0.48
N ILE A 80 2.80 -0.62 0.78
CA ILE A 80 2.55 -1.99 1.25
C ILE A 80 1.08 -2.37 0.97
N SER A 81 0.14 -1.49 1.32
CA SER A 81 -1.29 -1.73 1.10
C SER A 81 -1.65 -1.85 -0.39
N THR A 82 -0.98 -1.09 -1.25
CA THR A 82 -1.13 -1.19 -2.71
C THR A 82 -0.56 -2.52 -3.23
N CYS A 83 0.61 -2.94 -2.75
CA CYS A 83 1.20 -4.23 -3.11
C CYS A 83 0.33 -5.41 -2.66
N ARG A 84 -0.29 -5.33 -1.48
CA ARG A 84 -1.26 -6.33 -0.99
C ARG A 84 -2.46 -6.45 -1.91
N LEU A 85 -3.02 -5.33 -2.39
CA LEU A 85 -4.12 -5.36 -3.36
C LEU A 85 -3.69 -6.04 -4.67
N ALA A 86 -2.50 -5.74 -5.17
CA ALA A 86 -1.98 -6.40 -6.36
C ALA A 86 -1.92 -7.93 -6.19
N ARG A 87 -1.53 -8.42 -5.00
CA ARG A 87 -1.55 -9.86 -4.69
C ARG A 87 -2.96 -10.44 -4.62
N TYR A 88 -3.93 -9.74 -4.00
CA TYR A 88 -5.34 -10.17 -4.05
C TYR A 88 -5.90 -10.25 -5.48
N LEU A 89 -5.41 -9.42 -6.39
CA LEU A 89 -5.82 -9.42 -7.80
C LEU A 89 -4.97 -10.35 -8.69
N ASP A 90 -4.13 -11.20 -8.09
CA ASP A 90 -3.18 -12.09 -8.80
C ASP A 90 -2.25 -11.36 -9.79
N ILE A 91 -1.92 -10.09 -9.50
CA ILE A 91 -1.03 -9.27 -10.31
C ILE A 91 0.43 -9.50 -9.89
N ASN A 92 1.30 -9.77 -10.85
CA ASN A 92 2.75 -9.79 -10.64
C ASN A 92 3.28 -8.35 -10.55
N ILE A 93 3.67 -7.93 -9.34
CA ILE A 93 4.15 -6.56 -9.05
C ILE A 93 5.39 -6.20 -9.87
N ASN A 94 6.33 -7.13 -9.99
CA ASN A 94 7.59 -6.88 -10.68
C ASN A 94 7.37 -6.61 -12.18
N GLN A 95 6.54 -7.43 -12.82
CA GLN A 95 6.14 -7.27 -14.21
C GLN A 95 5.29 -5.99 -14.41
N LEU A 96 4.36 -5.70 -13.49
CA LEU A 96 3.55 -4.49 -13.51
C LEU A 96 4.41 -3.22 -13.51
N LEU A 97 5.33 -3.11 -12.55
CA LEU A 97 6.19 -1.94 -12.38
C LEU A 97 7.17 -1.80 -13.55
N THR A 98 7.79 -2.90 -13.99
CA THR A 98 8.70 -2.90 -15.14
C THR A 98 8.00 -2.37 -16.39
N ASN A 99 6.84 -2.94 -16.75
CA ASN A 99 6.06 -2.51 -17.91
C ASN A 99 5.62 -1.04 -17.82
N ARG A 100 5.25 -0.58 -16.60
CA ARG A 100 4.83 0.81 -16.41
C ARG A 100 6.00 1.78 -16.54
N ILE A 101 7.16 1.44 -15.98
CA ILE A 101 8.37 2.27 -16.04
C ILE A 101 8.87 2.39 -17.47
N GLU A 102 8.93 1.30 -18.24
CA GLU A 102 9.33 1.33 -19.66
C GLU A 102 8.44 2.27 -20.47
N LYS A 103 7.11 2.12 -20.34
CA LYS A 103 6.14 3.00 -21.00
C LYS A 103 6.29 4.48 -20.61
N LEU A 104 6.67 4.77 -19.37
CA LEU A 104 6.90 6.15 -18.93
C LEU A 104 8.20 6.70 -19.52
N LYS A 105 9.28 5.91 -19.57
CA LYS A 105 10.55 6.30 -20.20
C LYS A 105 10.37 6.62 -21.67
N ASP A 106 9.57 5.82 -22.39
CA ASP A 106 9.32 6.05 -23.81
C ASP A 106 8.45 7.28 -24.11
N ARG A 107 7.70 7.80 -23.13
CA ARG A 107 6.94 9.06 -23.28
C ARG A 107 7.80 10.32 -23.13
N VAL A 108 8.97 10.19 -22.51
CA VAL A 108 9.89 11.31 -22.23
C VAL A 108 11.02 11.36 -23.26
N LYS A 109 11.14 10.33 -24.12
CA LYS A 109 11.99 10.35 -25.32
C LYS A 109 11.31 11.08 -26.47
#